data_AF-A0A3B8VTJ7-F1
#
_entry.id   AF-A0A3B8VTJ7-F1
#
_cell.length_a   1.000
_cell.length_b   1.000
_cell.length_c   1.000
_cell.angle_alpha   90.00
_cell.angle_beta   90.00
_cell.angle_gamma   90.00
#
_symmetry.space_group_name_H-M   'P 1'
#
loop_
_entity.id
_entity.type
_entity.pdbx_description
1 polymer ?
#
loop_
_entity_poly.entity_id
_entity_poly.type
_entity_poly.pdbx_seq_one_letter_code
_entity_poly.pdbx_strand_id
1 'polypeptide(L)'
;MKDHRQHCLNCNHIVEGKYCSNCGQSNKTGKITWMHLIKDIQFNFLHLNKGVFYTVVMLFAKPNKVISDYIIGKRVNYINPLQYLLLTASFYMLLVHYFNVLPVFSNTEPEAGIDFGKVYAWYYDHYSFSLLFTIPFFSITSYLIYKNKGYSFLEHIVIYLYIGGSKVILLMIMYPLFVKWNLDSLLNSMQLVLFIYNVWVLFLLFRSRSIWLDLLRAVACVLSSFLTPILIMIAIIALLGHL
;
A
#
# COMPACT_ATOMS: atom_id res chain seq x y z
N MET A 1 30.70 -12.97 -29.77
CA MET A 1 30.73 -12.70 -28.33
C MET A 1 29.73 -11.57 -28.07
N LYS A 2 28.61 -11.83 -27.38
CA LYS A 2 27.65 -10.77 -27.04
C LYS A 2 28.19 -10.05 -25.80
N ASP A 3 28.59 -8.80 -25.96
CA ASP A 3 28.89 -7.91 -24.85
C ASP A 3 27.66 -7.86 -23.92
N HIS A 4 27.79 -8.34 -22.68
CA HIS A 4 26.74 -8.30 -21.67
C HIS A 4 27.02 -7.22 -20.63
N ARG A 5 27.68 -6.12 -21.03
CA ARG A 5 27.71 -4.89 -20.25
C ARG A 5 26.29 -4.31 -20.16
N GLN A 6 25.62 -4.64 -19.06
CA GLN A 6 24.32 -4.09 -18.71
C GLN A 6 24.54 -2.74 -18.01
N HIS A 7 23.80 -1.71 -18.43
CA HIS A 7 23.77 -0.44 -17.73
C HIS A 7 22.87 -0.55 -16.48
N CYS A 8 23.35 -0.02 -15.36
CA CYS A 8 22.58 0.00 -14.12
C CYS A 8 21.30 0.86 -14.27
N LEU A 9 20.12 0.32 -13.95
CA LEU A 9 18.85 1.07 -14.06
C LEU A 9 18.81 2.33 -13.17
N ASN A 10 19.55 2.35 -12.04
CA ASN A 10 19.54 3.46 -11.09
C ASN A 10 20.52 4.59 -11.43
N CYS A 11 21.76 4.26 -11.82
CA CYS A 11 22.80 5.29 -12.06
C CYS A 11 23.41 5.26 -13.48
N ASN A 12 22.93 4.36 -14.35
CA ASN A 12 23.41 4.17 -15.72
C ASN A 12 24.88 3.76 -15.87
N HIS A 13 25.59 3.49 -14.77
CA HIS A 13 26.96 2.98 -14.78
C HIS A 13 27.01 1.56 -15.36
N ILE A 14 28.08 1.24 -16.08
CA ILE A 14 28.31 -0.10 -16.64
C ILE A 14 28.49 -1.10 -15.49
N VAL A 15 27.77 -2.22 -15.53
CA VAL A 15 27.82 -3.24 -14.49
C VAL A 15 28.48 -4.50 -15.03
N GLU A 16 29.67 -4.82 -14.52
CA GLU A 16 30.42 -6.03 -14.87
C GLU A 16 30.20 -7.17 -13.87
N GLY A 17 29.73 -6.85 -12.65
CA GLY A 17 29.53 -7.80 -11.56
C GLY A 17 28.06 -8.12 -11.23
N LYS A 18 27.85 -8.77 -10.07
CA LYS A 18 26.52 -9.03 -9.50
C LYS A 18 25.84 -7.77 -8.97
N TYR A 19 26.62 -6.77 -8.56
CA TYR A 19 26.15 -5.48 -8.04
C TYR A 19 26.90 -4.35 -8.74
N CYS A 20 26.24 -3.21 -8.88
CA CYS A 20 26.84 -1.99 -9.43
C CYS A 20 27.84 -1.41 -8.43
N SER A 21 29.08 -1.19 -8.87
CA SER A 21 30.16 -0.59 -8.06
C SER A 21 29.86 0.82 -7.59
N ASN A 22 29.08 1.60 -8.35
CA ASN A 22 28.79 2.99 -8.04
C ASN A 22 27.63 3.18 -7.06
N CYS A 23 26.54 2.41 -7.21
CA CYS A 23 25.32 2.62 -6.41
C CYS A 23 24.84 1.38 -5.63
N GLY A 24 25.53 0.24 -5.76
CA GLY A 24 25.17 -0.99 -5.04
C GLY A 24 23.96 -1.76 -5.61
N GLN A 25 23.31 -1.29 -6.67
CA GLN A 25 22.16 -2.01 -7.26
C GLN A 25 22.55 -3.40 -7.80
N SER A 26 21.76 -4.43 -7.49
CA SER A 26 21.91 -5.76 -8.09
C SER A 26 21.70 -5.75 -9.60
N ASN A 27 22.58 -6.42 -10.35
CA ASN A 27 22.50 -6.57 -11.80
C ASN A 27 21.34 -7.49 -12.24
N LYS A 28 20.76 -8.26 -11.31
CA LYS A 28 19.55 -9.08 -11.56
C LYS A 28 18.24 -8.27 -11.45
N THR A 29 18.32 -6.95 -11.33
CA THR A 29 17.12 -6.10 -11.24
C THR A 29 16.39 -6.08 -12.57
N GLY A 30 15.21 -6.69 -12.63
CA GLY A 30 14.34 -6.71 -13.80
C GLY A 30 12.91 -6.32 -13.48
N LYS A 31 11.99 -6.68 -14.39
CA LYS A 31 10.55 -6.50 -14.20
C LYS A 31 10.08 -7.10 -12.87
N ILE A 32 9.06 -6.47 -12.27
CA ILE A 32 8.49 -6.96 -11.01
C ILE A 32 7.85 -8.33 -11.26
N THR A 33 8.21 -9.30 -10.42
CA THR A 33 7.68 -10.67 -10.47
C THR A 33 7.18 -11.05 -9.07
N TRP A 34 6.24 -11.99 -8.99
CA TRP A 34 5.78 -12.56 -7.71
C TRP A 34 6.94 -13.04 -6.84
N MET A 35 7.92 -13.70 -7.47
CA MET A 35 9.12 -14.21 -6.79
C MET A 35 9.95 -13.09 -6.15
N HIS A 36 9.99 -11.89 -6.76
CA HIS A 36 10.69 -10.75 -6.17
C HIS A 36 9.96 -10.21 -4.94
N LEU A 37 8.62 -10.08 -5.00
CA LEU A 37 7.83 -9.59 -3.86
C LEU A 37 7.96 -10.52 -2.64
N ILE A 38 7.96 -11.84 -2.85
CA ILE A 38 8.07 -12.84 -1.77
C ILE A 38 9.50 -12.94 -1.23
N LYS A 39 10.52 -12.99 -2.10
CA LYS A 39 11.92 -13.12 -1.66
C LYS A 39 12.39 -11.93 -0.82
N ASP A 40 11.85 -10.74 -1.09
CA ASP A 40 12.21 -9.55 -0.34
C ASP A 40 11.69 -9.57 1.12
N ILE A 41 10.71 -10.43 1.45
CA ILE A 41 10.22 -10.64 2.83
C ILE A 41 11.29 -11.32 3.69
N GLN A 42 11.93 -12.37 3.17
CA GLN A 42 12.80 -13.27 3.93
C GLN A 42 14.18 -12.65 4.25
N PHE A 43 14.71 -11.80 3.38
CA PHE A 43 16.09 -11.32 3.48
C PHE A 43 16.24 -9.89 3.99
N ASN A 44 15.19 -9.05 3.96
CA ASN A 44 15.33 -7.61 4.21
C ASN A 44 14.63 -7.08 5.46
N PHE A 45 13.79 -7.86 6.17
CA PHE A 45 12.97 -7.34 7.27
C PHE A 45 13.80 -6.66 8.38
N LEU A 46 15.03 -7.14 8.62
CA LEU A 46 15.94 -6.61 9.64
C LEU A 46 16.97 -5.60 9.12
N HIS A 47 17.10 -5.43 7.80
CA HIS A 47 17.96 -4.39 7.22
C HIS A 47 17.16 -3.11 7.03
N LEU A 48 17.07 -2.31 8.09
CA LEU A 48 16.59 -0.93 8.01
C LEU A 48 17.56 -0.11 7.15
N ASN A 49 17.29 -0.09 5.85
CA ASN A 49 18.10 0.63 4.88
C ASN A 49 17.94 2.14 5.05
N LYS A 50 19.01 2.90 4.74
CA LYS A 50 19.01 4.38 4.77
C LYS A 50 17.87 5.01 3.97
N GLY A 51 17.27 4.27 3.03
CA GLY A 51 16.15 4.70 2.19
C GLY A 51 14.79 4.80 2.89
N VAL A 52 14.59 4.26 4.10
CA VAL A 52 13.24 4.25 4.75
C VAL A 52 12.70 5.68 4.92
N PHE A 53 13.45 6.54 5.61
CA PHE A 53 13.03 7.92 5.85
C PHE A 53 12.86 8.71 4.55
N TYR A 54 13.80 8.56 3.61
CA TYR A 54 13.71 9.18 2.30
C TYR A 54 12.44 8.76 1.55
N THR A 55 12.09 7.47 1.60
CA THR A 55 10.88 6.95 0.95
C THR A 55 9.62 7.51 1.57
N VAL A 56 9.52 7.53 2.91
CA VAL A 56 8.38 8.10 3.64
C VAL A 56 8.16 9.55 3.20
N VAL A 57 9.19 10.40 3.33
CA VAL A 57 9.10 11.82 2.98
C VAL A 57 8.73 12.01 1.50
N MET A 58 9.37 11.26 0.61
CA MET A 58 9.12 11.39 -0.83
C MET A 58 7.76 10.84 -1.26
N LEU A 59 7.16 9.88 -0.54
CA LEU A 59 5.79 9.44 -0.81
C LEU A 59 4.77 10.53 -0.51
N PHE A 60 5.00 11.34 0.53
CA PHE A 60 4.13 12.48 0.83
C PHE A 60 4.44 13.73 -0.01
N ALA A 61 5.66 13.88 -0.52
CA ALA A 61 6.03 15.03 -1.34
C ALA A 61 5.82 14.82 -2.85
N LYS A 62 6.24 13.66 -3.37
CA LYS A 62 6.26 13.30 -4.81
C LYS A 62 6.02 11.80 -5.02
N PRO A 63 4.83 11.29 -4.68
CA PRO A 63 4.54 9.84 -4.71
C PRO A 63 4.71 9.24 -6.10
N ASN A 64 4.33 9.98 -7.14
CA ASN A 64 4.48 9.55 -8.53
C ASN A 64 5.94 9.23 -8.86
N LYS A 65 6.89 10.05 -8.39
CA LYS A 65 8.32 9.82 -8.62
C LYS A 65 8.80 8.54 -7.92
N VAL A 66 8.47 8.37 -6.65
CA VAL A 66 8.86 7.18 -5.87
C VAL A 66 8.35 5.90 -6.51
N ILE A 67 7.05 5.86 -6.78
CA ILE A 67 6.36 4.69 -7.30
C ILE A 67 6.87 4.37 -8.71
N SER A 68 6.94 5.36 -9.60
CA SER A 68 7.44 5.16 -10.97
C SER A 68 8.90 4.74 -10.99
N ASP A 69 9.78 5.40 -10.22
CA ASP A 69 11.20 5.03 -10.13
C ASP A 69 11.36 3.58 -9.64
N TYR A 70 10.59 3.16 -8.63
CA TYR A 70 10.63 1.79 -8.13
C TYR A 70 10.20 0.76 -9.19
N ILE A 71 9.10 1.06 -9.90
CA ILE A 71 8.54 0.20 -10.95
C ILE A 71 9.53 0.03 -12.11
N ILE A 72 10.16 1.11 -12.58
CA ILE A 72 11.16 1.05 -13.66
C ILE A 72 12.52 0.47 -13.20
N GLY A 73 12.68 0.16 -11.91
CA GLY A 73 13.83 -0.56 -11.38
C GLY A 73 14.92 0.28 -10.71
N LYS A 74 14.67 1.56 -10.41
CA LYS A 74 15.56 2.43 -9.62
C LYS A 74 15.32 2.25 -8.12
N ARG A 75 15.71 1.10 -7.57
CA ARG A 75 15.26 0.66 -6.23
C ARG A 75 16.20 0.99 -5.08
N VAL A 76 17.43 1.44 -5.34
CA VAL A 76 18.48 1.64 -4.31
C VAL A 76 18.05 2.60 -3.19
N ASN A 77 17.37 3.68 -3.55
CA ASN A 77 17.01 4.73 -2.59
C ASN A 77 15.68 4.47 -1.87
N TYR A 78 14.91 3.48 -2.33
CA TYR A 78 13.55 3.25 -1.87
C TYR A 78 13.46 1.95 -1.09
N ILE A 79 12.71 1.97 0.02
CA ILE A 79 12.40 0.73 0.74
C ILE A 79 11.50 -0.16 -0.13
N ASN A 80 11.62 -1.48 0.00
CA ASN A 80 10.71 -2.39 -0.68
C ASN A 80 9.24 -2.08 -0.27
N PRO A 81 8.26 -2.05 -1.21
CA PRO A 81 6.88 -1.67 -0.93
C PRO A 81 6.18 -2.57 0.09
N LEU A 82 6.43 -3.88 0.04
CA LEU A 82 5.86 -4.84 0.97
C LEU A 82 6.46 -4.68 2.37
N GLN A 83 7.79 -4.52 2.44
CA GLN A 83 8.47 -4.20 3.70
C GLN A 83 7.96 -2.89 4.30
N TYR A 84 7.73 -1.86 3.47
CA TYR A 84 7.18 -0.57 3.89
C TYR A 84 5.80 -0.69 4.53
N LEU A 85 4.88 -1.41 3.89
CA LEU A 85 3.56 -1.67 4.45
C LEU A 85 3.67 -2.44 5.77
N LEU A 86 4.45 -3.52 5.80
CA LEU A 86 4.57 -4.36 6.99
C LEU A 86 5.19 -3.62 8.17
N LEU A 87 6.24 -2.82 7.94
CA LEU A 87 6.85 -2.00 8.99
C LEU A 87 5.85 -0.97 9.53
N THR A 88 5.20 -0.20 8.65
CA THR A 88 4.23 0.83 9.07
C THR A 88 3.04 0.20 9.80
N ALA A 89 2.48 -0.90 9.31
CA ALA A 89 1.39 -1.62 9.98
C ALA A 89 1.81 -2.20 11.34
N SER A 90 3.04 -2.72 11.46
CA SER A 90 3.57 -3.21 12.74
C SER A 90 3.72 -2.09 13.76
N PHE A 91 4.28 -0.94 13.36
CA PHE A 91 4.38 0.23 14.24
C PHE A 91 3.00 0.74 14.67
N TYR A 92 2.03 0.76 13.77
CA TYR A 92 0.66 1.14 14.10
C TYR A 92 0.02 0.19 15.12
N MET A 93 0.15 -1.13 14.94
CA MET A 93 -0.35 -2.10 15.93
C MET A 93 0.30 -1.94 17.31
N LEU A 94 1.62 -1.69 17.36
CA LEU A 94 2.31 -1.41 18.61
C LEU A 94 1.76 -0.15 19.30
N LEU A 95 1.49 0.92 18.54
CA LEU A 95 0.89 2.13 19.08
C LEU A 95 -0.51 1.87 19.63
N VAL A 96 -1.37 1.19 18.86
CA VAL A 96 -2.74 0.87 19.27
C VAL A 96 -2.75 0.04 20.55
N HIS A 97 -1.93 -1.01 20.61
CA HIS A 97 -1.81 -1.86 21.79
C HIS A 97 -1.25 -1.10 22.99
N TYR A 98 -0.22 -0.26 22.80
CA TYR A 98 0.38 0.53 23.88
C TYR A 98 -0.62 1.51 24.51
N PHE A 99 -1.50 2.13 23.71
CA PHE A 99 -2.51 3.06 24.19
C PHE A 99 -3.83 2.40 24.61
N ASN A 100 -3.97 1.08 24.48
CA ASN A 100 -5.20 0.31 24.79
C ASN A 100 -6.47 0.84 24.12
N VAL A 101 -6.36 1.54 22.99
CA VAL A 101 -7.53 2.05 22.28
C VAL A 101 -7.92 1.03 21.22
N LEU A 102 -8.57 -0.04 21.66
CA LEU A 102 -9.38 -0.81 20.74
C LEU A 102 -10.50 0.10 20.24
N PRO A 103 -10.77 0.16 18.93
CA PRO A 103 -11.79 1.02 18.40
C PRO A 103 -13.14 0.62 19.00
N VAL A 104 -13.89 1.63 19.41
CA VAL A 104 -15.12 1.73 20.22
C VAL A 104 -16.31 0.86 19.74
N PHE A 105 -16.10 -0.07 18.80
CA PHE A 105 -17.13 -0.87 18.13
C PHE A 105 -17.45 -2.21 18.82
N SER A 106 -16.92 -2.49 20.02
CA SER A 106 -17.22 -3.73 20.74
C SER A 106 -18.67 -3.85 21.22
N ASN A 107 -19.46 -2.77 21.14
CA ASN A 107 -20.79 -2.69 21.76
C ASN A 107 -21.95 -2.66 20.75
N THR A 108 -21.71 -2.92 19.46
CA THR A 108 -22.82 -3.06 18.49
C THR A 108 -23.50 -4.41 18.70
N GLU A 109 -24.79 -4.39 19.02
CA GLU A 109 -25.59 -5.62 19.07
C GLU A 109 -25.55 -6.35 17.72
N PRO A 110 -25.54 -7.69 17.72
CA PRO A 110 -25.49 -8.47 16.49
C PRO A 110 -26.78 -8.29 15.68
N GLU A 111 -26.74 -7.46 14.65
CA GLU A 111 -27.79 -7.42 13.62
C GLU A 111 -27.59 -8.61 12.65
N ALA A 112 -28.68 -9.33 12.34
CA ALA A 112 -28.73 -10.44 11.37
C ALA A 112 -27.89 -11.69 11.73
N GLY A 113 -27.61 -11.94 13.01
CA GLY A 113 -26.94 -13.18 13.47
C GLY A 113 -25.43 -13.22 13.19
N ILE A 114 -24.87 -12.16 12.60
CA ILE A 114 -23.44 -11.96 12.44
C ILE A 114 -22.98 -10.96 13.50
N ASP A 115 -22.14 -11.42 14.41
CA ASP A 115 -21.52 -10.58 15.43
C ASP A 115 -20.40 -9.74 14.77
N PHE A 116 -20.78 -8.63 14.15
CA PHE A 116 -19.85 -7.71 13.50
C PHE A 116 -18.81 -7.19 14.48
N GLY A 117 -19.14 -7.05 15.77
CA GLY A 117 -18.19 -6.67 16.82
C GLY A 117 -16.98 -7.59 16.90
N LYS A 118 -17.20 -8.92 16.87
CA LYS A 118 -16.12 -9.92 16.82
C LYS A 118 -15.32 -9.88 15.53
N VAL A 119 -15.97 -9.69 14.38
CA VAL A 119 -15.29 -9.59 13.08
C VAL A 119 -14.38 -8.36 13.06
N TYR A 120 -14.87 -7.22 13.57
CA TYR A 120 -14.07 -6.00 13.68
C TYR A 120 -12.92 -6.18 14.67
N ALA A 121 -13.15 -6.76 15.86
CA ALA A 121 -12.10 -7.04 16.82
C ALA A 121 -10.98 -7.90 16.19
N TRP A 122 -11.33 -9.00 15.51
CA TRP A 122 -10.37 -9.84 14.81
C TRP A 122 -9.62 -9.08 13.71
N TYR A 123 -10.32 -8.23 12.93
CA TYR A 123 -9.73 -7.41 11.88
C TYR A 123 -8.64 -6.49 12.43
N TYR A 124 -8.88 -5.85 13.58
CA TYR A 124 -7.94 -4.94 14.23
C TYR A 124 -6.80 -5.69 14.93
N ASP A 125 -7.08 -6.83 15.57
CA ASP A 125 -6.05 -7.71 16.15
C ASP A 125 -5.07 -8.23 15.09
N HIS A 126 -5.55 -8.39 13.84
CA HIS A 126 -4.77 -8.87 12.70
C HIS A 126 -4.63 -7.80 11.61
N TYR A 127 -4.51 -6.53 11.99
CA TYR A 127 -4.57 -5.39 11.06
C TYR A 127 -3.59 -5.50 9.88
N SER A 128 -2.34 -5.91 10.10
CA SER A 128 -1.35 -6.13 9.03
C SER A 128 -1.80 -7.16 7.99
N PHE A 129 -2.38 -8.28 8.44
CA PHE A 129 -2.85 -9.34 7.55
C PHE A 129 -4.08 -8.90 6.77
N SER A 130 -5.01 -8.23 7.44
CA SER A 130 -6.19 -7.64 6.81
C SER A 130 -5.81 -6.64 5.72
N LEU A 131 -4.83 -5.77 5.97
CA LEU A 131 -4.30 -4.85 4.97
C LEU A 131 -3.72 -5.59 3.76
N LEU A 132 -2.85 -6.58 3.99
CA LEU A 132 -2.27 -7.38 2.91
C LEU A 132 -3.34 -8.08 2.07
N PHE A 133 -4.36 -8.62 2.72
CA PHE A 133 -5.47 -9.30 2.05
C PHE A 133 -6.28 -8.35 1.17
N THR A 134 -6.50 -7.10 1.61
CA THR A 134 -7.28 -6.11 0.82
C THR A 134 -6.55 -5.59 -0.43
N ILE A 135 -5.21 -5.60 -0.44
CA ILE A 135 -4.41 -5.00 -1.51
C ILE A 135 -4.63 -5.59 -2.90
N PRO A 136 -4.65 -6.92 -3.10
CA PRO A 136 -4.98 -7.51 -4.39
C PRO A 136 -6.33 -7.03 -4.93
N PHE A 137 -7.34 -6.85 -4.08
CA PHE A 137 -8.67 -6.40 -4.49
C PHE A 137 -8.68 -4.95 -4.95
N PHE A 138 -8.01 -4.05 -4.23
CA PHE A 138 -7.81 -2.67 -4.69
C PHE A 138 -6.98 -2.60 -5.97
N SER A 139 -5.98 -3.49 -6.08
CA SER A 139 -5.13 -3.61 -7.27
C SER A 139 -5.92 -4.07 -8.49
N ILE A 140 -6.87 -5.00 -8.33
CA ILE A 140 -7.77 -5.45 -9.41
C ILE A 140 -8.60 -4.27 -9.92
N THR A 141 -9.27 -3.53 -9.04
CA THR A 141 -10.10 -2.39 -9.43
C THR A 141 -9.29 -1.35 -10.21
N SER A 142 -8.11 -1.00 -9.69
CA SER A 142 -7.22 -0.06 -10.38
C SER A 142 -6.68 -0.60 -11.69
N TYR A 143 -6.33 -1.88 -11.77
CA TYR A 143 -5.86 -2.51 -12.99
C TYR A 143 -6.92 -2.46 -14.08
N LEU A 144 -8.19 -2.74 -13.76
CA LEU A 144 -9.29 -2.70 -14.72
C LEU A 144 -9.53 -1.28 -15.27
N ILE A 145 -9.50 -0.27 -14.39
CA ILE A 145 -9.72 1.13 -14.76
C ILE A 145 -8.56 1.71 -15.58
N TYR A 146 -7.32 1.35 -15.23
CA TYR A 146 -6.11 1.91 -15.84
C TYR A 146 -5.40 0.94 -16.80
N LYS A 147 -6.08 -0.11 -17.29
CA LYS A 147 -5.51 -1.13 -18.20
C LYS A 147 -4.78 -0.55 -19.42
N ASN A 148 -5.26 0.59 -19.93
CA ASN A 148 -4.71 1.26 -21.11
C ASN A 148 -3.43 2.07 -20.83
N LYS A 149 -2.96 2.14 -19.58
CA LYS A 149 -1.80 2.93 -19.17
C LYS A 149 -0.47 2.16 -19.22
N GLY A 150 -0.52 0.87 -19.58
CA GLY A 150 0.68 0.04 -19.76
C GLY A 150 1.29 -0.51 -18.46
N TYR A 151 0.59 -0.38 -17.33
CA TYR A 151 1.00 -0.98 -16.06
C TYR A 151 0.46 -2.42 -15.95
N SER A 152 1.30 -3.33 -15.52
CA SER A 152 0.95 -4.71 -15.19
C SER A 152 0.23 -4.81 -13.84
N PHE A 153 -0.52 -5.90 -13.63
CA PHE A 153 -1.21 -6.14 -12.36
C PHE A 153 -0.26 -6.11 -11.13
N LEU A 154 0.96 -6.63 -11.28
CA LEU A 154 1.96 -6.60 -10.22
C LEU A 154 2.44 -5.19 -9.87
N GLU A 155 2.46 -4.29 -10.86
CA GLU A 155 2.79 -2.89 -10.63
C GLU A 155 1.65 -2.18 -9.88
N HIS A 156 0.39 -2.54 -10.15
CA HIS A 156 -0.75 -2.10 -9.33
C HIS A 156 -0.65 -2.58 -7.87
N ILE A 157 -0.19 -3.83 -7.64
CA ILE A 157 0.10 -4.30 -6.28
C ILE A 157 1.16 -3.40 -5.61
N VAL A 158 2.26 -3.10 -6.30
CA VAL A 158 3.31 -2.21 -5.78
C VAL A 158 2.77 -0.81 -5.44
N ILE A 159 1.91 -0.26 -6.29
CA ILE A 159 1.23 1.02 -6.04
C ILE A 159 0.44 0.96 -4.72
N TYR A 160 -0.39 -0.08 -4.54
CA TYR A 160 -1.22 -0.20 -3.34
C TYR A 160 -0.46 -0.58 -2.07
N LEU A 161 0.68 -1.26 -2.17
CA LEU A 161 1.58 -1.48 -1.03
C LEU A 161 2.12 -0.14 -0.49
N TYR A 162 2.58 0.75 -1.37
CA TYR A 162 3.02 2.10 -0.95
C TYR A 162 1.88 2.99 -0.47
N ILE A 163 0.72 2.97 -1.15
CA ILE A 163 -0.45 3.74 -0.71
C ILE A 163 -0.90 3.25 0.66
N GLY A 164 -1.01 1.92 0.85
CA GLY A 164 -1.39 1.30 2.12
C GLY A 164 -0.48 1.72 3.26
N GLY A 165 0.84 1.55 3.13
CA GLY A 165 1.77 1.93 4.20
C GLY A 165 1.73 3.43 4.52
N SER A 166 1.55 4.29 3.51
CA SER A 166 1.46 5.73 3.72
C SER A 166 0.15 6.13 4.42
N LYS A 167 -0.97 5.45 4.10
CA LYS A 167 -2.24 5.63 4.83
C LYS A 167 -2.10 5.24 6.30
N VAL A 168 -1.36 4.17 6.60
CA VAL A 168 -1.07 3.78 7.99
C VAL A 168 -0.26 4.85 8.72
N ILE A 169 0.71 5.49 8.07
CA ILE A 169 1.43 6.65 8.66
C ILE A 169 0.48 7.82 8.93
N LEU A 170 -0.42 8.15 8.00
CA LEU A 170 -1.42 9.19 8.24
C LEU A 170 -2.31 8.86 9.44
N LEU A 171 -2.74 7.60 9.56
CA LEU A 171 -3.48 7.12 10.73
C LEU A 171 -2.67 7.29 12.03
N MET A 172 -1.39 6.88 12.04
CA MET A 172 -0.52 7.05 13.21
C MET A 172 -0.40 8.52 13.65
N ILE A 173 -0.29 9.46 12.71
CA ILE A 173 -0.16 10.90 13.02
C ILE A 173 -1.48 11.47 13.56
N MET A 174 -2.62 11.02 13.02
CA MET A 174 -3.94 11.52 13.43
C MET A 174 -4.45 10.87 14.72
N TYR A 175 -3.94 9.70 15.09
CA TYR A 175 -4.41 8.92 16.24
C TYR A 175 -4.27 9.64 17.61
N PRO A 176 -3.16 10.34 17.94
CA PRO A 176 -3.08 11.13 19.17
C PRO A 176 -4.13 12.25 19.27
N LEU A 177 -4.57 12.79 18.13
CA LEU A 177 -5.62 13.80 18.10
C LEU A 177 -6.98 13.18 18.49
N PHE A 178 -7.22 11.92 18.11
CA PHE A 178 -8.43 11.18 18.48
C PHE A 178 -8.54 10.98 19.98
N VAL A 179 -7.50 10.41 20.59
CA VAL A 179 -7.49 10.09 22.03
C VAL A 179 -7.68 11.33 22.90
N LYS A 180 -7.07 12.46 22.51
CA LYS A 180 -7.12 13.68 23.31
C LYS A 180 -8.45 14.45 23.17
N TRP A 181 -9.10 14.41 22.01
CA TRP A 181 -10.25 15.28 21.72
C TRP A 181 -11.60 14.54 21.73
N ASN A 182 -11.61 13.20 21.70
CA ASN A 182 -12.81 12.35 21.79
C ASN A 182 -13.98 12.82 20.90
N LEU A 183 -13.67 13.16 19.65
CA LEU A 183 -14.64 13.66 18.67
C LEU A 183 -15.06 12.53 17.73
N ASP A 184 -16.32 12.10 17.77
CA ASP A 184 -16.89 11.14 16.79
C ASP A 184 -16.72 11.64 15.35
N SER A 185 -16.78 12.95 15.16
CA SER A 185 -16.51 13.63 13.87
C SER A 185 -15.08 13.38 13.35
N LEU A 186 -14.11 13.10 14.23
CA LEU A 186 -12.72 12.91 13.83
C LEU A 186 -12.49 11.61 13.06
N LEU A 187 -13.23 10.53 13.37
CA LEU A 187 -13.11 9.28 12.62
C LEU A 187 -13.50 9.47 11.13
N ASN A 188 -14.60 10.18 10.88
CA ASN A 188 -15.02 10.53 9.51
C ASN A 188 -13.99 11.42 8.82
N SER A 189 -13.40 12.37 9.56
CA SER A 189 -12.34 13.22 9.03
C SER A 189 -11.08 12.41 8.65
N MET A 190 -10.73 11.38 9.42
CA MET A 190 -9.61 10.48 9.11
C MET A 190 -9.86 9.73 7.80
N GLN A 191 -11.05 9.14 7.63
CA GLN A 191 -11.41 8.43 6.39
C GLN A 191 -11.35 9.37 5.18
N LEU A 192 -11.80 10.61 5.33
CA LEU A 192 -11.71 11.62 4.28
C LEU A 192 -10.26 11.95 3.92
N VAL A 193 -9.37 12.11 4.90
CA VAL A 193 -7.93 12.34 4.66
C VAL A 193 -7.29 11.16 3.91
N LEU A 194 -7.59 9.92 4.32
CA LEU A 194 -7.07 8.72 3.63
C LEU A 194 -7.60 8.59 2.20
N PHE A 195 -8.87 8.94 1.99
CA PHE A 195 -9.51 8.98 0.68
C PHE A 195 -8.83 10.01 -0.23
N ILE A 196 -8.69 11.26 0.25
CA ILE A 196 -8.02 12.34 -0.48
C ILE A 196 -6.60 11.95 -0.84
N TYR A 197 -5.83 11.39 0.09
CA TYR A 197 -4.46 10.93 -0.18
C TYR A 197 -4.43 9.87 -1.28
N ASN A 198 -5.32 8.88 -1.26
CA ASN A 198 -5.36 7.85 -2.29
C ASN A 198 -5.69 8.44 -3.67
N VAL A 199 -6.70 9.31 -3.74
CA VAL A 199 -7.10 9.98 -4.99
C VAL A 199 -5.94 10.81 -5.52
N TRP A 200 -5.27 11.58 -4.65
CA TRP A 200 -4.13 12.40 -5.00
C TRP A 200 -2.98 11.59 -5.60
N VAL A 201 -2.60 10.46 -4.98
CA VAL A 201 -1.54 9.59 -5.50
C VAL A 201 -1.91 9.03 -6.89
N LEU A 202 -3.12 8.49 -7.05
CA LEU A 202 -3.57 7.93 -8.33
C LEU A 202 -3.66 9.00 -9.42
N PHE A 203 -4.16 10.19 -9.07
CA PHE A 203 -4.23 11.34 -9.96
C PHE A 203 -2.84 11.74 -10.46
N LEU A 204 -1.85 11.85 -9.57
CA LEU A 204 -0.48 12.21 -9.95
C LEU A 204 0.21 11.12 -10.77
N LEU A 205 -0.06 9.85 -10.48
CA LEU A 205 0.59 8.72 -11.14
C LEU A 205 0.05 8.49 -12.57
N PHE A 206 -1.26 8.60 -12.75
CA PHE A 206 -1.92 8.29 -14.03
C PHE A 206 -2.29 9.54 -14.86
N ARG A 207 -1.80 10.71 -14.45
CA ARG A 207 -2.07 12.00 -15.09
C ARG A 207 -1.82 11.94 -16.61
N SER A 208 -2.76 12.48 -17.37
CA SER A 208 -2.78 12.57 -18.81
C SER A 208 -3.03 14.02 -19.25
N ARG A 209 -3.51 14.22 -20.49
CA ARG A 209 -3.81 15.56 -21.02
C ARG A 209 -5.02 16.23 -20.36
N SER A 210 -6.02 15.47 -19.92
CA SER A 210 -7.26 16.04 -19.34
C SER A 210 -7.32 15.85 -17.82
N ILE A 211 -7.08 16.93 -17.09
CA ILE A 211 -7.04 16.95 -15.62
C ILE A 211 -8.36 16.45 -15.00
N TRP A 212 -9.50 16.88 -15.53
CA TRP A 212 -10.82 16.54 -14.99
C TRP A 212 -11.14 15.05 -15.14
N LEU A 213 -10.85 14.46 -16.30
CA LEU A 213 -11.10 13.04 -16.52
C LEU A 213 -10.20 12.17 -15.63
N ASP A 214 -8.96 12.59 -15.39
CA ASP A 214 -8.05 11.84 -14.53
C ASP A 214 -8.46 11.91 -13.06
N LEU A 215 -8.94 13.08 -12.60
CA LEU A 215 -9.50 13.23 -11.25
C LEU A 215 -10.76 12.37 -11.07
N LEU A 216 -11.71 12.44 -12.01
CA LEU A 216 -12.94 11.64 -11.97
C LEU A 216 -12.64 10.14 -11.98
N ARG A 217 -11.67 9.68 -12.79
CA ARG A 217 -11.23 8.28 -12.79
C ARG A 217 -10.60 7.87 -11.47
N ALA A 218 -9.77 8.73 -10.86
CA ALA A 218 -9.15 8.44 -9.58
C ALA A 218 -10.19 8.33 -8.47
N VAL A 219 -11.15 9.27 -8.40
CA VAL A 219 -12.28 9.23 -7.47
C VAL A 219 -13.12 7.96 -7.68
N ALA A 220 -13.52 7.68 -8.93
CA ALA A 220 -14.30 6.49 -9.26
C ALA A 220 -13.55 5.19 -8.91
N CYS A 221 -12.23 5.15 -9.10
CA CYS A 221 -11.39 4.02 -8.71
C CYS A 221 -11.39 3.79 -7.20
N VAL A 222 -11.22 4.84 -6.40
CA VAL A 222 -11.21 4.71 -4.94
C VAL A 222 -12.60 4.32 -4.42
N LEU A 223 -13.66 4.92 -4.95
CA LEU A 223 -15.04 4.57 -4.57
C LEU A 223 -15.40 3.13 -4.92
N SER A 224 -15.10 2.69 -6.14
CA SER A 224 -15.35 1.30 -6.56
C SER A 224 -14.49 0.28 -5.82
N SER A 225 -13.33 0.71 -5.29
CA SER A 225 -12.47 -0.14 -4.46
C SER A 225 -13.12 -0.52 -3.13
N PHE A 226 -14.09 0.24 -2.60
CA PHE A 226 -14.82 -0.14 -1.39
C PHE A 226 -15.88 -1.23 -1.63
N LEU A 227 -16.35 -1.39 -2.88
CA LEU A 227 -17.32 -2.42 -3.22
C LEU A 227 -16.69 -3.82 -3.22
N THR A 228 -15.42 -3.94 -3.57
CA THR A 228 -14.79 -5.26 -3.73
C THR A 228 -14.67 -6.04 -2.42
N PRO A 229 -14.22 -5.47 -1.27
CA PRO A 229 -14.22 -6.17 0.01
C PRO A 229 -15.62 -6.58 0.47
N ILE A 230 -16.64 -5.74 0.23
CA ILE A 230 -18.02 -6.04 0.60
C ILE A 230 -18.55 -7.25 -0.16
N LEU A 231 -18.32 -7.32 -1.48
CA LEU A 231 -18.72 -8.46 -2.30
C LEU A 231 -18.06 -9.76 -1.87
N ILE A 232 -16.79 -9.70 -1.46
CA ILE A 232 -16.05 -10.88 -0.95
C ILE A 232 -16.61 -11.32 0.39
N MET A 233 -16.89 -10.39 1.29
CA MET A 233 -17.51 -10.69 2.58
C MET A 233 -18.86 -11.38 2.40
N ILE A 234 -19.70 -10.88 1.49
CA ILE A 234 -20.98 -11.51 1.15
C ILE A 234 -20.77 -12.92 0.58
N ALA A 235 -19.79 -13.10 -0.32
CA ALA A 235 -19.47 -14.40 -0.89
C ALA A 235 -19.01 -15.41 0.18
N ILE A 236 -18.20 -14.97 1.15
CA ILE A 236 -17.77 -15.80 2.30
C ILE A 236 -18.96 -16.19 3.16
N ILE A 237 -19.83 -15.25 3.51
CA ILE A 237 -21.04 -15.52 4.31
C ILE A 237 -21.96 -16.50 3.58
N ALA A 238 -22.17 -16.33 2.28
CA ALA A 238 -22.99 -17.24 1.47
C ALA A 238 -22.40 -18.66 1.43
N LEU A 239 -21.07 -18.79 1.31
CA LEU A 239 -20.39 -20.09 1.33
C LEU A 239 -20.46 -20.77 2.70
N LEU A 240 -20.33 -20.01 3.79
CA LEU A 240 -20.39 -20.54 5.16
C LEU A 240 -21.81 -20.85 5.62
N GLY A 241 -22.82 -20.10 5.16
CA GLY A 241 -24.23 -20.37 5.45
C GLY A 241 -24.81 -21.57 4.69
N HIS A 242 -24.07 -22.11 3.73
CA HIS A 242 -24.39 -23.35 3.02
C HIS A 242 -23.67 -24.60 3.58
N LEU A 243 -22.85 -24.44 4.62
CA LEU A 243 -22.19 -25.53 5.38
C LEU A 243 -22.91 -25.74 6.71
#